data_AF-A0A9J7AH29-F1
#
_entry.id   AF-A0A9J7AH29-F1
#
_cell.length_a   1.000
_cell.length_b   1.000
_cell.length_c   1.000
_cell.angle_alpha   90.00
_cell.angle_beta   90.00
_cell.angle_gamma   90.00
#
_symmetry.space_group_name_H-M   'P 1'
#
loop_
_entity.id
_entity.type
_entity.pdbx_description
1 polymer ?
#
loop_
_entity_poly.entity_id
_entity_poly.type
_entity_poly.pdbx_seq_one_letter_code
_entity_poly.pdbx_strand_id
1 'polypeptide(L)'
;MTKHRFMLPLILACSACSQAPHPGQAIWEDTCKVCHSTGLAGAPVIGNQAAWNKRLVRGKDSLYQHALEGWGDMPARGGNPALSDDEVRLAVDYMVSKVK
;
A
#
# COMPACT_ATOMS: atom_id res chain seq x y z
N MET A 1 -14.53 -19.29 57.05
CA MET A 1 -14.22 -18.20 56.11
C MET A 1 -12.74 -18.25 55.76
N THR A 2 -12.36 -19.00 54.72
CA THR A 2 -10.96 -19.15 54.30
C THR A 2 -10.90 -19.21 52.78
N LYS A 3 -10.40 -18.12 52.21
CA LYS A 3 -10.26 -17.81 50.79
C LYS A 3 -9.23 -18.77 50.16
N HIS A 4 -9.66 -19.65 49.25
CA HIS A 4 -8.79 -20.49 48.43
C HIS A 4 -9.09 -20.15 46.96
N ARG A 5 -8.31 -19.24 46.39
CA ARG A 5 -7.21 -19.54 45.45
C ARG A 5 -7.71 -20.17 44.13
N PHE A 6 -7.90 -19.28 43.16
CA PHE A 6 -7.50 -19.38 41.76
C PHE A 6 -7.03 -20.76 41.27
N MET A 7 -7.77 -21.34 40.32
CA MET A 7 -7.19 -22.06 39.19
C MET A 7 -7.99 -21.75 37.92
N LEU A 8 -7.31 -21.02 37.01
CA LEU A 8 -7.65 -20.83 35.61
C LEU A 8 -7.46 -22.16 34.84
N PRO A 9 -8.06 -22.32 33.65
CA PRO A 9 -7.28 -21.94 32.48
C PRO A 9 -8.04 -21.01 31.53
N LEU A 10 -7.37 -19.89 31.27
CA LEU A 10 -7.54 -19.01 30.14
C LEU A 10 -7.22 -19.79 28.87
N ILE A 11 -8.25 -20.16 28.11
CA ILE A 11 -8.09 -20.63 26.74
C ILE A 11 -7.73 -19.40 25.91
N LEU A 12 -6.43 -19.20 25.69
CA LEU A 12 -5.87 -18.17 24.82
C LEU A 12 -6.15 -18.55 23.36
N ALA A 13 -7.27 -18.09 22.82
CA ALA A 13 -7.52 -18.13 21.38
C ALA A 13 -6.49 -17.23 20.68
N CYS A 14 -5.57 -17.85 19.93
CA CYS A 14 -4.69 -17.17 18.99
C CYS A 14 -5.56 -16.59 17.88
N SER A 15 -5.80 -15.28 17.90
CA SER A 15 -6.39 -14.57 16.77
C SER A 15 -5.42 -14.69 15.60
N ALA A 16 -5.78 -15.50 14.59
CA ALA A 16 -5.12 -15.44 13.30
C ALA A 16 -5.13 -13.98 12.83
N CYS A 17 -3.95 -13.39 12.70
CA CYS A 17 -3.79 -12.02 12.23
C CYS A 17 -4.21 -11.96 10.76
N SER A 18 -5.51 -11.82 10.51
CA SER A 18 -6.00 -11.34 9.23
C SER A 18 -5.68 -9.85 9.21
N GLN A 19 -4.49 -9.49 8.74
CA GLN A 19 -4.14 -8.09 8.49
C GLN A 19 -5.23 -7.53 7.58
N ALA A 20 -5.98 -6.54 8.05
CA ALA A 20 -6.98 -5.87 7.21
C ALA A 20 -6.30 -5.41 5.90
N PRO A 21 -6.98 -5.50 4.75
CA PRO A 21 -6.44 -5.01 3.49
C PRO A 21 -5.97 -3.56 3.65
N HIS A 22 -4.84 -3.23 3.03
CA HIS A 22 -4.34 -1.87 3.07
C HIS A 22 -5.39 -0.93 2.42
N PRO A 23 -5.70 0.24 3.01
CA PRO A 23 -6.75 1.13 2.51
C PRO A 23 -6.56 1.56 1.05
N GLY A 24 -5.32 1.67 0.58
CA GLY A 24 -4.99 1.95 -0.82
C GLY A 24 -5.07 0.79 -1.80
N GLN A 25 -5.32 -0.45 -1.34
CA GLN A 25 -5.32 -1.62 -2.21
C GLN A 25 -6.42 -1.55 -3.27
N ALA A 26 -7.65 -1.23 -2.87
CA ALA A 26 -8.78 -1.17 -3.81
C ALA A 26 -8.56 -0.10 -4.89
N ILE A 27 -8.04 1.07 -4.51
CA ILE A 27 -7.71 2.15 -5.44
C ILE A 27 -6.60 1.71 -6.42
N TRP A 28 -5.59 1.02 -5.91
CA TRP A 28 -4.54 0.45 -6.76
C TRP A 28 -5.11 -0.57 -7.74
N GLU A 29 -5.96 -1.48 -7.29
CA GLU A 29 -6.56 -2.53 -8.12
C GLU A 29 -7.42 -1.96 -9.25
N ASP A 30 -8.20 -0.92 -8.95
CA ASP A 30 -9.11 -0.27 -9.89
C ASP A 30 -8.39 0.64 -10.90
N THR A 31 -7.48 1.49 -10.42
CA THR A 31 -6.87 2.54 -11.25
C THR A 31 -5.41 2.24 -11.64
N CYS A 32 -4.57 1.83 -10.69
CA CYS A 32 -3.12 1.81 -10.89
C CYS A 32 -2.59 0.49 -11.49
N LYS A 33 -3.30 -0.61 -11.24
CA LYS A 33 -2.87 -1.99 -11.55
C LYS A 33 -2.59 -2.21 -13.02
N VAL A 34 -3.35 -1.56 -13.90
CA VAL A 34 -3.22 -1.69 -15.36
C VAL A 34 -1.78 -1.49 -15.84
N CYS A 35 -1.05 -0.54 -15.23
CA CYS A 35 0.34 -0.30 -15.56
C CYS A 35 1.31 -0.96 -14.58
N HIS A 36 1.01 -0.88 -13.27
CA HIS A 36 1.98 -1.24 -12.23
C HIS A 36 2.01 -2.73 -11.86
N SER A 37 1.10 -3.56 -12.39
CA SER A 37 1.16 -5.02 -12.19
C SER A 37 2.18 -5.71 -13.09
N THR A 38 2.34 -5.24 -14.32
CA THR A 38 3.20 -5.86 -15.34
C THR A 38 4.33 -4.95 -15.82
N GLY A 39 4.25 -3.65 -15.52
CA GLY A 39 5.25 -2.66 -15.94
C GLY A 39 4.99 -2.10 -17.33
N LEU A 40 3.71 -1.97 -17.70
CA LEU A 40 3.30 -1.35 -18.96
C LEU A 40 3.97 0.03 -19.12
N ALA A 41 4.47 0.33 -20.33
CA ALA A 41 5.19 1.56 -20.64
C ALA A 41 6.37 1.86 -19.69
N GLY A 42 6.98 0.83 -19.09
CA GLY A 42 8.10 1.01 -18.16
C GLY A 42 7.69 1.43 -16.74
N ALA A 43 6.40 1.31 -16.41
CA ALA A 43 5.90 1.57 -15.06
C ALA A 43 6.63 0.69 -14.02
N PRO A 44 6.98 1.22 -12.84
CA PRO A 44 7.59 0.42 -11.78
C PRO A 44 6.61 -0.66 -11.30
N VAL A 45 6.99 -1.92 -11.50
CA VAL A 45 6.21 -3.09 -11.07
C VAL A 45 6.14 -3.13 -9.55
N ILE A 46 4.92 -3.27 -9.01
CA ILE A 46 4.70 -3.46 -7.58
C ILE A 46 5.44 -4.72 -7.07
N GLY A 47 6.05 -4.66 -5.88
CA GLY A 47 6.83 -5.77 -5.34
C GLY A 47 8.25 -5.93 -5.91
N ASN A 48 8.61 -5.20 -6.96
CA ASN A 48 9.99 -5.24 -7.49
C ASN A 48 10.92 -4.35 -6.64
N GLN A 49 11.54 -4.94 -5.61
CA GLN A 49 12.47 -4.26 -4.70
C GLN A 49 13.54 -3.45 -5.44
N ALA A 50 14.17 -4.01 -6.47
CA ALA A 50 15.27 -3.37 -7.20
C ALA A 50 14.80 -2.12 -7.96
N ALA A 51 13.60 -2.17 -8.56
CA ALA A 51 13.00 -1.02 -9.25
C ALA A 51 12.61 0.09 -8.27
N TRP A 52 12.15 -0.27 -7.06
CA TRP A 52 11.65 0.67 -6.06
C TRP A 52 12.74 1.29 -5.18
N ASN A 53 13.84 0.58 -4.90
CA ASN A 53 14.92 1.11 -4.06
C ASN A 53 15.44 2.47 -4.56
N LYS A 54 15.68 2.62 -5.88
CA LYS A 54 16.16 3.88 -6.47
C LYS A 54 15.15 5.03 -6.34
N ARG A 55 13.86 4.71 -6.28
CA ARG A 55 12.77 5.67 -6.18
C ARG A 55 12.56 6.10 -4.73
N LEU A 56 12.61 5.15 -3.80
CA LEU A 56 12.45 5.40 -2.37
C LEU A 56 13.57 6.26 -1.77
N VAL A 57 14.77 6.27 -2.36
CA VAL A 57 15.88 7.17 -1.97
C VAL A 57 15.49 8.65 -2.07
N ARG A 58 14.59 9.01 -3.00
CA ARG A 58 14.09 10.40 -3.13
C ARG A 58 13.01 10.76 -2.11
N GLY A 59 12.57 9.82 -1.29
CA GLY A 59 11.52 10.01 -0.29
C GLY A 59 10.10 9.83 -0.86
N LYS A 60 9.15 9.52 0.03
CA LYS A 60 7.75 9.27 -0.33
C LYS A 60 7.05 10.49 -0.92
N ASP A 61 7.40 11.70 -0.48
CA ASP A 61 6.75 12.92 -0.94
C ASP A 61 6.92 13.14 -2.44
N SER A 62 8.10 12.79 -2.98
CA SER A 62 8.35 12.82 -4.43
C SER A 62 7.47 11.83 -5.20
N LEU A 63 7.18 10.67 -4.60
CA LEU A 63 6.28 9.68 -5.21
C LEU A 63 4.84 10.18 -5.23
N TYR A 64 4.41 10.84 -4.15
CA TYR A 64 3.08 11.45 -4.09
C TYR A 64 2.94 12.56 -5.13
N GLN A 65 3.89 13.48 -5.23
CA GLN A 65 3.81 14.55 -6.22
C GLN A 65 3.74 14.00 -7.65
N HIS A 66 4.63 13.07 -8.02
CA HIS A 66 4.58 12.47 -9.35
C HIS A 66 3.27 11.71 -9.63
N ALA A 67 2.69 11.06 -8.61
CA ALA A 67 1.41 10.36 -8.78
C ALA A 67 0.23 11.34 -8.91
N LEU A 68 0.27 12.47 -8.20
CA LEU A 68 -0.76 13.51 -8.24
C LEU A 68 -0.72 14.32 -9.53
N GLU A 69 0.48 14.75 -9.92
CA GLU A 69 0.71 15.71 -11.02
C GLU A 69 1.00 15.00 -12.35
N GLY A 70 1.36 13.71 -12.31
CA GLY A 70 1.85 12.95 -13.46
C GLY A 70 3.37 13.09 -13.62
N TRP A 71 3.99 12.09 -14.24
CA TRP A 71 5.43 12.08 -14.50
C TRP A 71 5.79 11.13 -15.65
N GLY A 72 6.43 11.67 -16.69
CA GLY A 72 6.73 10.91 -17.91
C GLY A 72 5.43 10.36 -18.53
N ASP A 73 5.39 9.05 -18.78
CA ASP A 73 4.21 8.37 -19.32
C ASP A 73 3.11 8.08 -18.27
N MET A 74 3.36 8.35 -16.99
CA MET A 74 2.36 8.18 -15.93
C MET A 74 1.43 9.41 -15.90
N PRO A 75 0.14 9.28 -16.23
CA PRO A 75 -0.80 10.40 -16.17
C PRO A 75 -1.06 10.86 -14.72
N ALA A 76 -1.44 12.13 -14.57
CA ALA A 76 -1.88 12.70 -13.31
C ALA A 76 -2.99 11.85 -12.68
N ARG A 77 -2.89 11.59 -11.37
CA ARG A 77 -3.82 10.75 -10.61
C ARG A 77 -4.03 9.35 -11.21
N GLY A 78 -3.02 8.80 -11.88
CA GLY A 78 -3.13 7.51 -12.57
C GLY A 78 -4.14 7.50 -13.72
N GLY A 79 -4.53 8.67 -14.23
CA GLY A 79 -5.52 8.82 -15.30
C GLY A 79 -6.96 8.89 -14.81
N ASN A 80 -7.18 8.85 -13.49
CA ASN A 80 -8.51 8.96 -12.88
C ASN A 80 -8.65 10.32 -12.16
N PRO A 81 -9.25 11.34 -12.80
CA PRO A 81 -9.40 12.66 -12.20
C PRO A 81 -10.36 12.69 -10.99
N ALA A 82 -11.18 11.64 -10.80
CA ALA A 82 -12.14 11.56 -9.70
C ALA A 82 -11.48 11.21 -8.35
N LEU A 83 -10.26 10.64 -8.35
CA LEU A 83 -9.55 10.34 -7.12
C LEU A 83 -9.15 11.62 -6.41
N SER A 84 -9.43 11.71 -5.10
CA SER A 84 -8.87 12.72 -4.22
C SER A 84 -7.36 12.55 -4.04
N ASP A 85 -6.68 13.59 -3.58
CA ASP A 85 -5.24 13.50 -3.33
C ASP A 85 -4.89 12.42 -2.30
N ASP A 86 -5.74 12.25 -1.28
CA ASP A 86 -5.54 11.25 -0.23
C ASP A 86 -5.71 9.83 -0.77
N GLU A 87 -6.67 9.60 -1.67
CA GLU A 87 -6.82 8.30 -2.33
C GLU A 87 -5.58 7.94 -3.17
N VAL A 88 -5.02 8.91 -3.89
CA VAL A 88 -3.77 8.71 -4.64
C VAL A 88 -2.62 8.39 -3.69
N ARG A 89 -2.48 9.12 -2.57
CA ARG A 89 -1.43 8.85 -1.56
C ARG A 89 -1.58 7.46 -0.94
N LEU A 90 -2.80 7.04 -0.63
CA LEU A 90 -3.08 5.69 -0.11
C LEU A 90 -2.67 4.61 -1.11
N ALA A 91 -2.95 4.79 -2.41
CA ALA A 91 -2.53 3.86 -3.45
C ALA A 91 -1.00 3.78 -3.58
N VAL A 92 -0.30 4.92 -3.50
CA VAL A 92 1.17 4.97 -3.47
C VAL A 92 1.70 4.24 -2.24
N ASP A 93 1.13 4.47 -1.06
CA ASP A 93 1.52 3.79 0.18
C ASP A 93 1.31 2.28 0.09
N TYR A 94 0.22 1.83 -0.54
CA TYR A 94 0.01 0.42 -0.80
C TYR A 94 1.16 -0.17 -1.62
N MET A 95 1.52 0.48 -2.73
CA MET A 95 2.60 0.01 -3.61
C MET A 95 3.95 -0.03 -2.87
N VAL A 96 4.24 1.00 -2.08
CA VAL A 96 5.45 1.06 -1.25
C VAL A 96 5.45 -0.02 -0.17
N SER A 97 4.28 -0.36 0.41
CA SER A 97 4.17 -1.44 1.40
C SER A 97 4.50 -2.83 0.85
N LYS A 98 4.41 -3.03 -0.47
CA LYS A 98 4.72 -4.31 -1.13
C LYS A 98 6.20 -4.49 -1.45
N VAL A 99 7.01 -3.46 -1.22
CA VAL A 99 8.45 -3.45 -1.48
C VAL A 99 9.24 -3.12 -0.21
N LYS A 100 8.64 -3.33 0.95
CA LYS A 100 9.27 -3.15 2.26
C LYS A 100 9.31 -4.47 2.99
#